data_AF-A0A7C3U0K5-F1
#
_entry.id   AF-A0A7C3U0K5-F1
#
_cell.length_a   1.000
_cell.length_b   1.000
_cell.length_c   1.000
_cell.angle_alpha   90.00
_cell.angle_beta   90.00
_cell.angle_gamma   90.00
#
_symmetry.space_group_name_H-M   'P 1'
#
loop_
_entity.id
_entity.type
_entity.pdbx_description
1 polymer ?
#
loop_
_entity_poly.entity_id
_entity_poly.type
_entity_poly.pdbx_seq_one_letter_code
_entity_poly.pdbx_strand_id
1 'polypeptide(L)' 'MSGNSMSVEEIIRRIESTPVPKVKKVACAFSGGLDSSLGIELLKRKYKAEEIVPITVDVGQGEQELEMAR' A
#
# COMPACT_ATOMS: atom_id res chain seq x y z
N MET A 1 -17.12 1.37 -26.72
CA MET A 1 -16.17 0.50 -25.98
C MET A 1 -16.46 0.66 -24.51
N SER A 2 -17.40 -0.11 -23.94
CA SER A 2 -17.67 -0.05 -22.50
C SER A 2 -16.55 -0.79 -21.78
N GLY A 3 -15.70 -0.05 -21.07
CA GLY A 3 -14.71 -0.64 -20.17
C GLY A 3 -15.45 -1.50 -19.14
N ASN A 4 -15.09 -2.77 -19.07
CA ASN A 4 -15.65 -3.70 -18.09
C ASN A 4 -15.16 -3.27 -16.70
N SER A 5 -15.94 -2.48 -15.96
CA SER A 5 -15.57 -2.06 -14.61
C SER A 5 -15.76 -3.23 -13.65
N MET A 6 -14.65 -3.77 -13.17
CA MET A 6 -14.63 -4.84 -12.17
C MET A 6 -15.29 -4.34 -10.88
N SER A 7 -16.21 -5.12 -10.31
CA SER A 7 -16.87 -4.73 -9.05
C SER A 7 -15.90 -4.86 -7.87
N VAL A 8 -16.16 -4.13 -6.79
CA VAL A 8 -15.33 -4.17 -5.57
C VAL A 8 -15.31 -5.59 -4.98
N GLU A 9 -16.43 -6.29 -5.04
CA GLU A 9 -16.56 -7.67 -4.58
C GLU A 9 -15.66 -8.62 -5.37
N GLU A 10 -15.53 -8.43 -6.69
CA GLU A 10 -14.63 -9.24 -7.51
C GLU A 10 -13.16 -8.97 -7.19
N ILE A 11 -12.81 -7.70 -6.96
CA ILE A 11 -11.44 -7.31 -6.55
C ILE A 11 -11.08 -7.96 -5.21
N ILE A 12 -11.97 -7.89 -4.21
CA ILE A 12 -11.77 -8.52 -2.90
C ILE A 12 -11.55 -10.02 -3.06
N ARG A 13 -12.41 -10.70 -3.84
CA ARG A 13 -12.26 -12.15 -4.10
C ARG A 13 -10.91 -12.49 -4.72
N ARG A 14 -10.39 -11.67 -5.64
CA ARG A 14 -9.06 -11.86 -6.25
C ARG A 14 -7.93 -11.69 -5.25
N ILE A 15 -8.01 -10.68 -4.38
CA ILE A 15 -7.02 -10.48 -3.31
C ILE A 15 -7.01 -11.68 -2.36
N GLU A 16 -8.20 -12.17 -1.99
CA GLU A 16 -8.34 -13.32 -1.09
C GLU A 16 -7.88 -14.64 -1.73
N SER A 17 -8.09 -14.85 -3.03
CA SER A 17 -7.66 -16.07 -3.73
C SER A 17 -6.19 -16.11 -4.11
N THR A 18 -5.53 -14.95 -4.17
CA THR A 18 -4.11 -14.87 -4.53
C THR A 18 -3.24 -15.58 -3.49
N PRO A 19 -2.40 -16.56 -3.87
CA PRO A 19 -1.49 -17.21 -2.94
C PRO A 19 -0.41 -16.23 -2.48
N VAL A 20 -0.06 -16.28 -1.20
CA VAL A 20 0.97 -15.41 -0.62
C VAL A 20 1.98 -16.26 0.17
N PRO A 21 3.27 -15.89 0.15
CA PRO A 21 4.28 -16.57 0.94
C PRO A 21 4.09 -16.30 2.44
N LYS A 22 4.65 -17.17 3.28
CA LYS A 22 4.77 -16.89 4.71
C LYS A 22 5.82 -15.79 4.91
N VAL A 23 5.40 -14.68 5.50
CA VAL A 23 6.27 -13.54 5.81
C VAL A 23 6.42 -13.45 7.31
N LYS A 24 7.66 -13.50 7.82
CA LYS A 24 7.93 -13.26 9.25
C LYS A 24 8.12 -11.77 9.52
N LYS A 25 9.08 -11.16 8.81
CA LYS A 25 9.44 -9.75 8.95
C LYS A 25 9.51 -9.09 7.58
N VAL A 26 8.97 -7.89 7.47
CA VAL A 26 9.03 -7.08 6.25
C VAL A 26 9.48 -5.66 6.57
N ALA A 27 10.35 -5.11 5.74
CA ALA A 27 10.60 -3.67 5.67
C ALA A 27 9.86 -3.13 4.44
N CYS A 28 9.10 -2.04 4.58
CA CYS A 28 8.37 -1.45 3.45
C CYS A 28 8.60 0.06 3.38
N ALA A 29 8.71 0.61 2.17
CA ALA A 29 8.67 2.05 1.98
C ALA A 29 7.26 2.57 2.31
N PHE A 30 7.17 3.57 3.18
CA PHE A 30 5.91 4.13 3.66
C PHE A 30 5.93 5.64 3.54
N SER A 31 5.18 6.16 2.56
CA SER A 31 5.05 7.60 2.30
C SER A 31 3.87 8.25 3.02
N GLY A 32 2.95 7.45 3.58
CA GLY A 32 1.67 7.94 4.12
C GLY A 32 0.56 8.10 3.09
N GLY A 33 0.85 7.86 1.80
CA GLY A 33 -0.16 7.85 0.74
C GLY A 33 -1.08 6.62 0.78
N LEU A 34 -2.17 6.67 0.01
CA LEU A 34 -3.19 5.61 -0.07
C LEU A 34 -2.57 4.24 -0.36
N ASP A 35 -1.70 4.14 -1.36
CA ASP A 35 -1.12 2.87 -1.78
C ASP A 35 -0.25 2.23 -0.69
N SER A 36 0.62 3.03 -0.06
CA SER A 36 1.47 2.56 1.02
C SER A 36 0.66 2.15 2.25
N SER A 37 -0.45 2.85 2.52
CA SER A 37 -1.38 2.53 3.61
C SER A 37 -2.14 1.24 3.35
N LEU A 38 -2.63 1.03 2.13
CA LEU A 38 -3.26 -0.22 1.72
C LEU A 38 -2.26 -1.38 1.78
N GLY A 39 -1.02 -1.16 1.37
CA GLY A 39 0.07 -2.14 1.46
C GLY A 39 0.28 -2.65 2.89
N ILE A 40 0.31 -1.75 3.87
CA ILE A 40 0.39 -2.12 5.30
C ILE A 40 -0.78 -3.03 5.70
N GLU A 41 -2.00 -2.71 5.27
CA GLU A 41 -3.17 -3.50 5.65
C GLU A 41 -3.19 -4.88 5.00
N LEU A 42 -2.71 -4.99 3.76
CA LEU A 42 -2.53 -6.28 3.09
C LEU A 42 -1.44 -7.10 3.79
N LEU A 43 -0.32 -6.49 4.18
CA LEU A 43 0.74 -7.18 4.95
C LEU A 43 0.21 -7.77 6.25
N LYS A 44 -0.64 -7.01 6.97
CA LYS A 44 -1.29 -7.47 8.22
C LYS A 44 -2.36 -8.53 7.97
N ARG A 45 -3.33 -8.26 7.09
CA ARG A 45 -4.54 -9.09 6.95
C ARG A 45 -4.34 -10.29 6.04
N LYS A 46 -3.64 -10.12 4.92
CA LYS A 46 -3.49 -11.16 3.89
C LYS A 46 -2.20 -11.95 4.07
N TYR A 47 -1.06 -11.27 4.23
CA TYR A 47 0.24 -11.93 4.38
C TYR A 47 0.52 -12.43 5.81
N LYS A 48 -0.24 -11.93 6.80
CA LYS A 48 -0.07 -12.26 8.23
C LYS A 48 1.37 -12.06 8.72
N ALA A 49 2.02 -10.99 8.24
CA ALA A 49 3.37 -10.66 8.66
C ALA A 49 3.43 -10.43 10.18
N GLU A 50 4.39 -11.06 10.87
CA GLU A 50 4.55 -10.93 12.33
C GLU A 50 5.15 -9.57 12.71
N GLU A 51 6.11 -9.09 11.92
CA GLU A 51 6.79 -7.81 12.12
C GLU A 51 6.80 -6.99 10.83
N ILE A 52 6.35 -5.73 10.92
CA ILE A 52 6.32 -4.78 9.81
C ILE A 52 7.11 -3.54 10.23
N VAL A 53 8.14 -3.22 9.46
CA VAL A 53 9.00 -2.06 9.66
C VAL A 53 8.72 -1.05 8.53
N PRO A 54 7.79 -0.10 8.73
CA PRO A 54 7.58 0.96 7.77
C PRO A 54 8.78 1.92 7.80
N ILE A 55 9.35 2.18 6.63
CA ILE A 55 10.47 3.09 6.42
C ILE A 55 9.92 4.33 5.74
N THR A 56 9.90 5.42 6.47
CA THR A 56 9.59 6.76 5.95
C THR A 56 10.88 7.54 5.86
N VAL A 57 11.09 8.19 4.73
CA VAL A 57 12.24 9.07 4.50
C VAL A 57 11.70 10.47 4.27
N ASP A 58 12.17 11.41 5.09
CA ASP A 58 11.98 12.82 4.80
C ASP A 58 12.96 13.22 3.69
N VAL A 59 12.41 13.53 2.52
CA VAL A 59 13.17 13.97 1.36
C VAL A 59 13.27 15.50 1.27
N GLY A 60 12.61 16.22 2.18
CA GLY A 60 12.37 17.65 2.09
C GLY A 60 11.33 18.01 1.02
N GLN A 61 10.73 19.20 1.14
CA GLN A 61 9.99 19.83 0.04
C GLN A 61 10.85 20.96 -0.52
N GLY A 62 10.90 21.09 -1.86
CA GLY A 62 11.58 22.21 -2.50
C GLY A 62 10.83 23.53 -2.28
N GLU A 63 11.51 24.68 -2.44
CA GLU A 63 10.86 26.01 -2.33
C GLU A 63 9.63 26.13 -3.24
N GLN A 64 9.68 25.56 -4.45
CA GLN A 64 8.58 25.56 -5.42
C GLN A 64 7.36 24.77 -4.95
N GLU A 65 7.55 23.63 -4.29
CA GLU A 65 6.45 22.79 -3.79
C GLU A 65 5.76 23.45 -2.59
N LEU A 66 6.53 24.14 -1.74
CA LEU A 66 6.01 24.94 -0.64
C LEU A 66 5.23 26.17 -1.13
N GLU A 67 5.67 26.78 -2.24
CA GLU A 67 4.98 27.92 -2.86
C GLU A 67 3.65 27.48 -3.51
N MET A 68 3.60 26.31 -4.14
CA MET A 68 2.36 25.72 -4.69
C MET A 68 1.31 25.35 -3.63
N ALA A 69 1.73 25.14 -2.38
CA ALA A 69 0.85 24.74 -1.28
C ALA A 69 0.25 25.93 -0.50
N ARG A 70 0.73 27.17 -0.73
CA ARG A 70 0.18 28.41 -0.17
C ARG A 70 -1.03 28.90 -0.96
#